data_AF-A0A429RWC4-F1
#
_entry.id   AF-A0A429RWC4-F1
#
_cell.length_a   1.000
_cell.length_b   1.000
_cell.length_c   1.000
_cell.angle_alpha   90.00
_cell.angle_beta   90.00
_cell.angle_gamma   90.00
#
_symmetry.space_group_name_H-M   'P 1'
#
loop_
_entity.id
_entity.type
_entity.pdbx_description
1 polymer ?
#
loop_
_entity_poly.entity_id
_entity_poly.type
_entity_poly.pdbx_seq_one_letter_code
_entity_poly.pdbx_strand_id
1 'polypeptide(L)'
;MTEQAGSEPPVRHLHADAMQTLMDLLPPEDRGRLSLVDKAQYDFVATQPRKSPAGEVQQLREGTAGLPYRTLYTQKTLDNALQAAQPLHFAPGAGPAAEVLVLRHEAVGGEVHLYGGFDQQPLLRMEGGRCRVEADATIVDLLGGVAHVSGGTIVNKRSQSHSEVQDGWIENMYAGSAGLNGTSWCSTVHGGHVWVCDDAVVGAVTDGTVALGERSRLVHARGGHVEAGGTSLITEVSGGIVHLQSESRIQMVIGGTVRAYEGSTVDEATGGVIHAEDGATVTAYRGATVHLHGTQVNLTDHGATVIQET
;
A
#
# COMPACT_ATOMS: atom_id res chain seq x y z
N MET A 1 27.14 -8.26 63.48
CA MET A 1 26.37 -8.72 62.30
C MET A 1 26.58 -7.67 61.23
N THR A 2 27.52 -7.92 60.34
CA THR A 2 27.89 -7.00 59.26
C THR A 2 27.48 -7.66 57.95
N GLU A 3 26.60 -6.96 57.23
CA GLU A 3 26.04 -7.36 55.94
C GLU A 3 27.15 -7.55 54.89
N GLN A 4 27.08 -8.66 54.16
CA GLN A 4 27.84 -8.87 52.93
C GLN A 4 27.26 -7.98 51.82
N ALA A 5 28.06 -7.03 51.35
CA ALA A 5 27.78 -6.29 50.12
C ALA A 5 27.85 -7.24 48.92
N GLY A 6 26.74 -7.29 48.15
CA GLY A 6 26.64 -8.02 46.90
C GLY A 6 27.63 -7.50 45.87
N SER A 7 28.31 -8.42 45.19
CA SER A 7 29.19 -8.14 44.05
C SER A 7 28.36 -7.64 42.85
N GLU A 8 28.64 -6.42 42.39
CA GLU A 8 28.20 -5.92 41.09
C GLU A 8 28.71 -6.83 39.95
N PRO A 9 27.90 -7.07 38.89
CA PRO A 9 28.34 -7.86 37.75
C PRO A 9 29.42 -7.13 36.93
N PRO A 10 30.41 -7.86 36.37
CA PRO A 10 31.59 -7.27 35.76
C PRO A 10 31.33 -6.89 34.29
N VAL A 11 30.37 -6.02 34.00
CA VAL A 11 30.32 -5.39 32.68
C VAL A 11 31.21 -4.15 32.74
N ARG A 12 32.52 -4.36 32.63
CA ARG A 12 33.49 -3.28 32.44
C ARG A 12 33.07 -2.48 31.20
N HIS A 13 32.96 -1.17 31.35
CA HIS A 13 32.75 -0.23 30.25
C HIS A 13 33.68 -0.58 29.08
N LEU A 14 33.10 -0.94 27.93
CA LEU A 14 33.85 -1.17 26.70
C LEU A 14 34.60 0.12 26.32
N HIS A 15 35.86 0.00 25.93
CA HIS A 15 36.63 1.14 25.39
C HIS A 15 35.95 1.66 24.13
N ALA A 16 36.01 2.97 23.87
CA ALA A 16 35.34 3.61 22.73
C ALA A 16 35.64 2.93 21.38
N ASP A 17 36.89 2.47 21.18
CA ASP A 17 37.29 1.77 19.96
C ASP A 17 36.65 0.37 19.83
N ALA A 18 36.50 -0.34 20.95
CA ALA A 18 35.82 -1.63 20.99
C ALA A 18 34.32 -1.45 20.77
N MET A 19 33.73 -0.39 21.33
CA MET A 19 32.34 -0.02 21.08
C MET A 19 32.12 0.37 19.61
N GLN A 20 33.03 1.13 19.00
CA GLN A 20 32.95 1.47 17.58
C GLN A 20 33.02 0.22 16.70
N THR A 21 33.99 -0.66 16.96
CA THR A 21 34.14 -1.93 16.24
C THR A 21 32.88 -2.78 16.36
N LEU A 22 32.30 -2.86 17.55
CA LEU A 22 31.08 -3.63 17.80
C LEU A 22 29.87 -3.00 17.10
N MET A 23 29.74 -1.66 17.14
CA MET A 23 28.69 -0.94 16.40
C MET A 23 28.83 -1.13 14.90
N ASP A 24 30.04 -1.09 14.33
CA ASP A 24 30.27 -1.28 12.90
C ASP A 24 29.88 -2.70 12.44
N LEU A 25 30.00 -3.70 13.33
CA LEU A 25 29.63 -5.08 13.06
C LEU A 25 28.15 -5.38 13.32
N LEU A 26 27.50 -4.60 14.19
CA LEU A 26 26.09 -4.78 14.48
C LEU A 26 25.24 -4.20 13.35
N PRO A 27 24.09 -4.81 13.05
CA PRO A 27 23.07 -4.21 12.22
C PRO A 27 22.42 -3.00 12.93
N PRO A 28 21.93 -1.98 12.19
CA PRO A 28 21.45 -0.71 12.75
C PRO A 28 20.47 -0.79 13.94
N GLU A 29 19.59 -1.78 13.94
CA GLU A 29 18.63 -2.10 15.00
C GLU A 29 19.27 -2.55 16.30
N ASP A 30 20.32 -3.37 16.22
CA ASP A 30 21.04 -3.87 17.39
C ASP A 30 22.01 -2.81 17.88
N ARG A 31 22.49 -1.92 17.00
CA ARG A 31 23.13 -0.66 17.43
C ARG A 31 22.15 0.20 18.22
N GLY A 32 20.92 0.34 17.73
CA GLY A 32 19.79 0.99 18.41
C GLY A 32 19.54 0.42 19.80
N ARG A 33 19.36 -0.89 19.91
CA ARG A 33 19.14 -1.58 21.19
C ARG A 33 20.34 -1.48 22.13
N LEU A 34 21.55 -1.68 21.61
CA LEU A 34 22.78 -1.55 22.38
C LEU A 34 22.92 -0.16 22.96
N SER A 35 22.57 0.86 22.18
CA SER A 35 22.60 2.26 22.61
C SER A 35 21.63 2.60 23.76
N LEU A 36 20.71 1.69 24.10
CA LEU A 36 19.73 1.83 25.19
C LEU A 36 20.08 0.98 26.42
N VAL A 37 21.17 0.21 26.38
CA VAL A 37 21.57 -0.70 27.49
C VAL A 37 22.09 0.06 28.70
N ASP A 38 22.88 1.11 28.50
CA ASP A 38 23.37 1.98 29.57
C ASP A 38 23.70 3.40 29.09
N LYS A 39 23.93 4.32 30.04
CA LYS A 39 24.20 5.73 29.76
C LYS A 39 25.51 5.97 28.98
N ALA A 40 26.55 5.18 29.23
CA ALA A 40 27.83 5.34 28.53
C ALA A 40 27.72 4.95 27.05
N GLN A 41 26.96 3.89 26.75
CA GLN A 41 26.65 3.46 25.38
C GLN A 41 25.72 4.45 24.67
N TYR A 42 24.80 5.05 25.43
CA TYR A 42 23.94 6.12 24.95
C TYR A 42 24.75 7.37 24.55
N ASP A 43 25.63 7.83 25.44
CA ASP A 43 26.46 9.02 25.23
C ASP A 43 27.42 8.81 24.07
N PHE A 44 28.01 7.61 23.94
CA PHE A 44 28.85 7.24 22.80
C PHE A 44 28.11 7.46 21.47
N VAL A 45 26.94 6.85 21.28
CA VAL A 45 26.14 6.98 20.05
C VAL A 45 25.73 8.43 19.79
N ALA A 46 25.38 9.21 20.82
CA ALA A 46 24.99 10.61 20.69
C ALA A 46 26.14 11.52 20.19
N THR A 47 27.40 11.13 20.43
CA THR A 47 28.58 11.89 19.99
C THR A 47 29.08 11.53 18.59
N GLN A 48 28.51 10.51 17.96
CA GLN A 48 28.95 10.03 16.65
C GLN A 48 28.40 10.91 15.51
N PRO A 49 29.16 11.13 14.42
CA PRO A 49 28.67 11.87 13.26
C PRO A 49 27.42 11.17 12.69
N ARG A 50 26.36 11.93 12.35
CA ARG A 50 25.09 11.37 11.82
C ARG A 50 25.21 10.45 10.61
N LYS A 51 26.33 10.52 9.87
CA LYS A 51 26.65 9.69 8.71
C LYS A 51 27.52 8.47 9.03
N SER A 52 27.88 8.26 10.30
CA SER A 52 28.59 7.06 10.72
C SER A 52 27.60 5.96 11.06
N PRO A 53 28.00 4.68 10.98
CA PRO A 53 27.17 3.53 11.34
C PRO A 53 26.50 3.67 12.73
N ALA A 54 27.20 4.31 13.68
CA ALA A 54 26.68 4.59 15.02
C ALA A 54 25.83 5.86 15.09
N GLY A 55 26.12 6.90 14.31
CA GLY A 55 25.30 8.12 14.26
C GLY A 55 24.00 7.99 13.46
N GLU A 56 23.90 7.04 12.53
CA GLU A 56 22.66 6.68 11.82
C GLU A 56 21.54 6.24 12.79
N VAL A 57 21.93 5.66 13.93
CA VAL A 57 21.04 5.27 15.03
C VAL A 57 20.33 6.46 15.66
N GLN A 58 20.88 7.69 15.55
CA GLN A 58 20.22 8.89 16.06
C GLN A 58 18.93 9.22 15.29
N GLN A 59 18.85 8.85 14.01
CA GLN A 59 17.61 9.01 13.22
C GLN A 59 16.55 8.00 13.62
N LEU A 60 16.97 6.81 14.06
CA LEU A 60 16.07 5.83 14.68
C LEU A 60 15.48 6.44 15.95
N ARG A 61 16.32 6.99 16.83
CA ARG A 61 15.91 7.54 18.14
C ARG A 61 14.88 8.68 18.09
N GLU A 62 14.85 9.48 17.02
CA GLU A 62 13.82 10.53 16.86
C GLU A 62 12.40 9.93 16.67
N GLY A 63 12.26 8.60 16.52
CA GLY A 63 11.00 7.85 16.58
C GLY A 63 10.99 6.50 17.32
N THR A 64 12.11 5.99 17.88
CA THR A 64 12.25 4.56 18.27
C THR A 64 12.65 4.25 19.73
N ALA A 65 12.26 5.06 20.72
CA ALA A 65 12.38 4.63 22.13
C ALA A 65 11.17 3.76 22.53
N GLY A 66 11.25 2.44 22.33
CA GLY A 66 10.23 1.47 22.78
C GLY A 66 9.45 0.74 21.68
N LEU A 67 10.12 0.29 20.62
CA LEU A 67 9.43 -0.34 19.49
C LEU A 67 8.78 -1.68 19.85
N PRO A 68 7.52 -1.93 19.44
CA PRO A 68 6.74 -3.11 19.82
C PRO A 68 7.16 -4.40 19.10
N TYR A 69 8.30 -4.44 18.40
CA TYR A 69 8.66 -5.51 17.47
C TYR A 69 10.13 -5.95 17.55
N ARG A 70 10.39 -7.22 17.16
CA ARG A 70 11.74 -7.78 17.02
C ARG A 70 12.21 -7.80 15.56
N THR A 71 13.51 -7.87 15.31
CA THR A 71 14.02 -8.00 13.94
C THR A 71 14.31 -9.47 13.63
N LEU A 72 13.89 -9.95 12.45
CA LEU A 72 14.15 -11.32 12.00
C LEU A 72 14.94 -11.31 10.69
N TYR A 73 16.01 -12.09 10.63
CA TYR A 73 16.92 -12.12 9.46
C TYR A 73 16.81 -13.41 8.63
N THR A 74 16.29 -14.48 9.22
CA THR A 74 16.28 -15.81 8.59
C THR A 74 14.90 -16.45 8.67
N GLN A 75 14.57 -17.28 7.68
CA GLN A 75 13.35 -18.06 7.66
C GLN A 75 13.25 -18.95 8.90
N LYS A 76 14.36 -19.56 9.34
CA LYS A 76 14.38 -20.39 10.56
C LYS A 76 13.93 -19.61 11.80
N THR A 77 14.35 -18.35 11.94
CA THR A 77 13.92 -17.50 13.05
C THR A 77 12.46 -17.10 12.96
N LEU A 78 11.94 -16.91 11.73
CA LEU A 78 10.51 -16.69 11.49
C LEU A 78 9.69 -17.93 11.81
N ASP A 79 10.08 -19.12 11.35
CA ASP A 79 9.32 -20.35 11.59
C ASP A 79 9.21 -20.64 13.09
N ASN A 80 10.32 -20.51 13.83
CA ASN A 80 10.29 -20.64 15.29
C ASN A 80 9.39 -19.60 15.96
N ALA A 81 9.42 -18.36 15.45
CA ALA A 81 8.58 -17.27 15.93
C ALA A 81 7.09 -17.54 15.73
N LEU A 82 6.70 -18.12 14.59
CA LEU A 82 5.31 -18.45 14.26
C LEU A 82 4.72 -19.56 15.14
N GLN A 83 5.56 -20.42 15.72
CA GLN A 83 5.13 -21.47 16.67
C GLN A 83 4.91 -20.94 18.09
N ALA A 84 5.28 -19.69 18.38
CA ALA A 84 5.04 -19.10 19.68
C ALA A 84 3.54 -18.82 19.89
N ALA A 85 3.08 -18.97 21.14
CA ALA A 85 1.68 -18.75 21.51
C ALA A 85 1.29 -17.26 21.61
N GLN A 86 2.20 -16.34 21.30
CA GLN A 86 1.97 -14.89 21.34
C GLN A 86 1.92 -14.32 19.93
N PRO A 87 1.17 -13.22 19.71
CA PRO A 87 1.21 -12.48 18.45
C PRO A 87 2.65 -12.13 18.05
N LEU A 88 2.94 -12.24 16.76
CA LEU A 88 4.28 -11.98 16.25
C LEU A 88 4.37 -10.55 15.74
N HIS A 89 5.10 -9.69 16.46
CA HIS A 89 5.46 -8.35 16.00
C HIS A 89 6.91 -8.34 15.53
N PHE A 90 7.15 -8.09 14.24
CA PHE A 90 8.51 -8.10 13.73
C PHE A 90 8.76 -7.17 12.54
N ALA A 91 10.03 -6.85 12.33
CA ALA A 91 10.56 -6.22 11.12
C ALA A 91 11.53 -7.21 10.44
N PRO A 92 11.51 -7.36 9.11
CA PRO A 92 12.55 -8.09 8.39
C PRO A 92 13.88 -7.34 8.50
N GLY A 93 14.95 -8.06 8.80
CA GLY A 93 16.29 -7.50 8.78
C GLY A 93 16.73 -7.16 7.36
N ALA A 94 17.64 -6.21 7.25
CA ALA A 94 18.22 -5.79 5.97
C ALA A 94 19.68 -6.28 5.83
N GLY A 95 20.24 -6.13 4.63
CA GLY A 95 21.64 -6.42 4.33
C GLY A 95 21.90 -7.76 3.63
N PRO A 96 23.15 -8.02 3.23
CA PRO A 96 23.51 -9.14 2.35
C PRO A 96 23.31 -10.53 2.97
N ALA A 97 23.16 -10.61 4.29
CA ALA A 97 22.89 -11.86 5.00
C ALA A 97 21.41 -12.06 5.33
N ALA A 98 20.54 -11.08 5.04
CA ALA A 98 19.11 -11.19 5.29
C ALA A 98 18.44 -12.04 4.21
N GLU A 99 17.63 -13.00 4.65
CA GLU A 99 16.83 -13.83 3.75
C GLU A 99 15.50 -13.13 3.40
N VAL A 100 14.97 -13.43 2.22
CA VAL A 100 13.56 -13.15 1.89
C VAL A 100 12.70 -14.02 2.80
N LEU A 101 11.99 -13.39 3.73
CA LEU A 101 11.14 -14.09 4.66
C LEU A 101 9.83 -14.48 3.98
N VAL A 102 9.36 -15.69 4.23
CA VAL A 102 8.13 -16.21 3.64
C VAL A 102 7.16 -16.60 4.74
N LEU A 103 6.03 -15.89 4.80
CA LEU A 103 4.90 -16.22 5.68
C LEU A 103 3.94 -17.17 4.96
N ARG A 104 3.86 -18.41 5.42
CA ARG A 104 3.08 -19.48 4.76
C ARG A 104 1.74 -19.77 5.42
N HIS A 105 1.61 -19.44 6.69
CA HIS A 105 0.43 -19.72 7.50
C HIS A 105 0.31 -18.69 8.62
N GLU A 106 -0.84 -18.65 9.29
CA GLU A 106 -1.06 -17.82 10.48
C GLU A 106 -0.10 -18.24 11.61
N ALA A 107 0.30 -17.29 12.46
CA ALA A 107 1.03 -17.64 13.68
C ALA A 107 0.08 -18.36 14.65
N VAL A 108 0.60 -19.30 15.43
CA VAL A 108 -0.19 -20.00 16.46
C VAL A 108 -0.76 -19.01 17.48
N GLY A 109 0.00 -17.95 17.79
CA GLY A 109 -0.40 -16.86 18.67
C GLY A 109 -1.33 -15.81 18.05
N GLY A 110 -1.77 -15.98 16.81
CA GLY A 110 -2.72 -15.08 16.14
C GLY A 110 -2.12 -14.29 14.96
N GLU A 111 -2.54 -13.03 14.82
CA GLU A 111 -2.13 -12.17 13.71
C GLU A 111 -0.64 -11.82 13.79
N VAL A 112 -0.01 -11.72 12.62
CA VAL A 112 1.38 -11.29 12.47
C VAL A 112 1.38 -9.79 12.19
N HIS A 113 2.11 -8.99 12.97
CA HIS A 113 2.33 -7.58 12.70
C HIS A 113 3.72 -7.39 12.09
N LEU A 114 3.72 -6.96 10.84
CA LEU A 114 4.90 -6.60 10.07
C LEU A 114 5.11 -5.09 10.18
N TYR A 115 6.30 -4.71 10.61
CA TYR A 115 6.76 -3.33 10.68
C TYR A 115 7.85 -3.08 9.63
N GLY A 116 8.07 -1.80 9.31
CA GLY A 116 9.06 -1.33 8.35
C GLY A 116 10.41 -2.04 8.39
N GLY A 117 11.08 -2.06 7.24
CA GLY A 117 12.45 -2.53 7.08
C GLY A 117 13.37 -1.37 6.75
N PHE A 118 14.60 -1.44 7.25
CA PHE A 118 15.62 -0.45 6.92
C PHE A 118 15.98 -0.51 5.42
N ASP A 119 16.26 0.66 4.84
CA ASP A 119 16.65 0.87 3.44
C ASP A 119 15.60 0.50 2.36
N GLN A 120 14.30 0.50 2.69
CA GLN A 120 13.22 0.06 1.78
C GLN A 120 13.39 -1.38 1.27
N GLN A 121 14.15 -2.21 1.99
CA GLN A 121 14.43 -3.61 1.64
C GLN A 121 13.88 -4.67 2.63
N PRO A 122 12.65 -4.59 3.18
CA PRO A 122 12.04 -5.74 3.83
C PRO A 122 11.29 -6.62 2.81
N LEU A 123 11.85 -7.80 2.54
CA LEU A 123 11.31 -8.75 1.57
C LEU A 123 10.42 -9.77 2.29
N LEU A 124 9.23 -9.39 2.77
CA LEU A 124 8.22 -10.40 3.13
C LEU A 124 7.50 -10.85 1.87
N ARG A 125 7.53 -12.15 1.60
CA ARG A 125 6.61 -12.82 0.70
C ARG A 125 5.54 -13.51 1.53
N MET A 126 4.28 -13.34 1.16
CA MET A 126 3.16 -14.01 1.81
C MET A 126 2.59 -15.07 0.88
N GLU A 127 2.61 -16.32 1.31
CA GLU A 127 1.96 -17.45 0.63
C GLU A 127 0.65 -17.85 1.34
N GLY A 128 0.42 -17.34 2.55
CA GLY A 128 -0.78 -17.56 3.34
C GLY A 128 -0.76 -16.77 4.65
N GLY A 129 -1.74 -17.02 5.51
CA GLY A 129 -1.86 -16.39 6.81
C GLY A 129 -2.54 -15.02 6.82
N ARG A 130 -2.50 -14.35 7.98
CA ARG A 130 -2.99 -12.99 8.21
C ARG A 130 -1.85 -12.12 8.69
N CYS A 131 -1.66 -10.99 8.04
CA CYS A 131 -0.60 -10.05 8.35
C CYS A 131 -1.13 -8.63 8.39
N ARG A 132 -0.81 -7.92 9.46
CA ARG A 132 -0.99 -6.48 9.56
C ARG A 132 0.32 -5.80 9.18
N VAL A 133 0.28 -4.93 8.17
CA VAL A 133 1.43 -4.28 7.55
C VAL A 133 1.41 -2.83 7.98
N GLU A 134 2.35 -2.44 8.82
CA GLU A 134 2.40 -1.14 9.49
C GLU A 134 3.70 -0.40 9.16
N ALA A 135 3.67 0.94 9.22
CA ALA A 135 4.85 1.81 9.24
C ALA A 135 5.92 1.48 8.18
N ASP A 136 5.62 1.77 6.90
CA ASP A 136 6.50 1.58 5.74
C ASP A 136 6.95 0.13 5.50
N ALA A 137 6.27 -0.85 6.11
CA ALA A 137 6.49 -2.26 5.85
C ALA A 137 6.12 -2.62 4.40
N THR A 138 6.92 -3.49 3.79
CA THR A 138 6.71 -3.94 2.41
C THR A 138 6.46 -5.44 2.34
N ILE A 139 5.40 -5.82 1.63
CA ILE A 139 5.20 -7.16 1.10
C ILE A 139 5.56 -7.13 -0.38
N VAL A 140 6.56 -7.91 -0.78
CA VAL A 140 7.04 -7.93 -2.18
C VAL A 140 6.08 -8.72 -3.06
N ASP A 141 5.62 -9.86 -2.57
CA ASP A 141 4.66 -10.73 -3.24
C ASP A 141 3.62 -11.22 -2.22
N LEU A 142 2.38 -10.82 -2.41
CA LEU A 142 1.22 -11.38 -1.72
C LEU A 142 0.59 -12.44 -2.62
N LEU A 143 0.97 -13.70 -2.43
CA LEU A 143 0.53 -14.87 -3.19
C LEU A 143 -0.62 -15.65 -2.53
N GLY A 144 -1.02 -15.26 -1.32
CA GLY A 144 -2.09 -15.90 -0.58
C GLY A 144 -2.29 -15.26 0.80
N GLY A 145 -3.43 -15.52 1.42
CA GLY A 145 -3.78 -14.98 2.74
C GLY A 145 -4.45 -13.60 2.70
N VAL A 146 -4.44 -12.94 3.85
CA VAL A 146 -5.05 -11.62 4.09
C VAL A 146 -4.00 -10.64 4.59
N ALA A 147 -3.94 -9.46 3.98
CA ALA A 147 -3.07 -8.38 4.43
C ALA A 147 -3.91 -7.14 4.83
N HIS A 148 -3.80 -6.70 6.07
CA HIS A 148 -4.34 -5.42 6.53
C HIS A 148 -3.23 -4.39 6.53
N VAL A 149 -3.28 -3.42 5.61
CA VAL A 149 -2.20 -2.46 5.37
C VAL A 149 -2.58 -1.11 5.96
N SER A 150 -1.70 -0.56 6.79
CA SER A 150 -1.84 0.75 7.43
C SER A 150 -0.52 1.52 7.29
N GLY A 151 -0.38 2.31 6.23
CA GLY A 151 0.88 3.01 5.93
C GLY A 151 2.01 2.11 5.42
N GLY A 152 1.69 0.94 4.88
CA GLY A 152 2.65 0.02 4.27
C GLY A 152 2.41 -0.19 2.77
N THR A 153 3.22 -1.04 2.15
CA THR A 153 3.22 -1.27 0.71
C THR A 153 3.09 -2.75 0.37
N ILE A 154 2.26 -3.07 -0.63
CA ILE A 154 2.27 -4.35 -1.33
C ILE A 154 2.74 -4.11 -2.75
N VAL A 155 3.92 -4.61 -3.12
CA VAL A 155 4.49 -4.42 -4.45
C VAL A 155 3.70 -5.24 -5.49
N ASN A 156 3.52 -6.53 -5.23
CA ASN A 156 2.77 -7.41 -6.13
C ASN A 156 1.69 -8.17 -5.38
N LYS A 157 0.43 -7.78 -5.59
CA LYS A 157 -0.71 -8.55 -5.13
C LYS A 157 -1.12 -9.56 -6.21
N ARG A 158 -0.96 -10.84 -5.89
CA ARG A 158 -1.24 -11.97 -6.79
C ARG A 158 -2.26 -12.91 -6.12
N SER A 159 -2.75 -13.89 -6.88
CA SER A 159 -3.72 -14.91 -6.45
C SER A 159 -5.08 -14.37 -5.99
N GLN A 160 -5.97 -15.23 -5.50
CA GLN A 160 -7.21 -14.85 -4.82
C GLN A 160 -7.00 -14.41 -3.36
N SER A 161 -5.94 -13.63 -3.09
CA SER A 161 -5.69 -13.02 -1.77
C SER A 161 -6.63 -11.84 -1.51
N HIS A 162 -6.84 -11.47 -0.25
CA HIS A 162 -7.61 -10.29 0.14
C HIS A 162 -6.73 -9.24 0.82
N SER A 163 -6.99 -7.96 0.59
CA SER A 163 -6.27 -6.87 1.23
C SER A 163 -7.20 -5.72 1.61
N GLU A 164 -7.06 -5.21 2.81
CA GLU A 164 -7.69 -3.96 3.23
C GLU A 164 -6.57 -2.94 3.44
N VAL A 165 -6.63 -1.82 2.72
CA VAL A 165 -5.56 -0.82 2.70
C VAL A 165 -6.12 0.51 3.18
N GLN A 166 -5.51 1.01 4.26
CA GLN A 166 -5.78 2.30 4.86
C GLN A 166 -4.49 3.12 4.80
N ASP A 167 -4.53 4.26 4.12
CA ASP A 167 -3.38 5.16 3.94
C ASP A 167 -2.10 4.43 3.49
N GLY A 168 -2.25 3.40 2.64
CA GLY A 168 -1.16 2.53 2.19
C GLY A 168 -1.11 2.37 0.67
N TRP A 169 -0.19 1.53 0.19
CA TRP A 169 0.09 1.43 -1.24
C TRP A 169 0.00 -0.02 -1.76
N ILE A 170 -0.62 -0.21 -2.92
CA ILE A 170 -0.44 -1.39 -3.76
C ILE A 170 0.22 -0.96 -5.08
N GLU A 171 1.40 -1.43 -5.43
CA GLU A 171 1.98 -1.06 -6.73
C GLU A 171 1.26 -1.77 -7.87
N ASN A 172 1.18 -3.11 -7.82
CA ASN A 172 0.62 -3.91 -8.89
C ASN A 172 -0.39 -4.92 -8.33
N MET A 173 -1.64 -4.84 -8.80
CA MET A 173 -2.68 -5.81 -8.48
C MET A 173 -2.99 -6.68 -9.70
N TYR A 174 -2.69 -7.97 -9.62
CA TYR A 174 -2.89 -8.92 -10.70
C TYR A 174 -4.17 -9.77 -10.56
N ALA A 175 -4.61 -10.01 -9.33
CA ALA A 175 -5.79 -10.82 -9.03
C ALA A 175 -6.26 -10.58 -7.59
N GLY A 176 -7.38 -11.21 -7.22
CA GLY A 176 -7.94 -11.19 -5.88
C GLY A 176 -8.79 -9.97 -5.63
N SER A 177 -8.92 -9.57 -4.36
CA SER A 177 -9.72 -8.40 -3.96
C SER A 177 -8.92 -7.45 -3.07
N ALA A 178 -9.16 -6.15 -3.24
CA ALA A 178 -8.61 -5.10 -2.39
C ALA A 178 -9.65 -4.02 -2.06
N GLY A 179 -9.68 -3.56 -0.81
CA GLY A 179 -10.34 -2.33 -0.41
C GLY A 179 -9.31 -1.23 -0.17
N LEU A 180 -9.50 -0.05 -0.75
CA LEU A 180 -8.64 1.13 -0.59
C LEU A 180 -9.44 2.26 0.07
N ASN A 181 -8.97 2.76 1.21
CA ASN A 181 -9.60 3.84 1.97
C ASN A 181 -8.58 4.92 2.39
N GLY A 182 -9.08 6.06 2.90
CA GLY A 182 -8.24 7.19 3.29
C GLY A 182 -7.49 7.77 2.09
N THR A 183 -6.17 7.88 2.20
CA THR A 183 -5.27 8.38 1.13
C THR A 183 -4.55 7.25 0.39
N SER A 184 -5.09 6.04 0.44
CA SER A 184 -4.48 4.86 -0.18
C SER A 184 -4.28 4.99 -1.69
N TRP A 185 -3.27 4.31 -2.22
CA TRP A 185 -2.95 4.32 -3.64
C TRP A 185 -2.80 2.91 -4.21
N CYS A 186 -3.38 2.65 -5.38
CA CYS A 186 -3.02 1.51 -6.21
C CYS A 186 -2.45 1.97 -7.55
N SER A 187 -1.19 1.65 -7.89
CA SER A 187 -0.59 2.18 -9.12
C SER A 187 -1.20 1.57 -10.37
N THR A 188 -1.31 0.24 -10.44
CA THR A 188 -1.99 -0.42 -11.56
C THR A 188 -2.80 -1.64 -11.13
N VAL A 189 -4.03 -1.72 -11.65
CA VAL A 189 -4.91 -2.91 -11.61
C VAL A 189 -4.84 -3.62 -12.95
N HIS A 190 -4.29 -4.83 -12.93
CA HIS A 190 -4.22 -5.75 -14.06
C HIS A 190 -5.29 -6.83 -14.01
N GLY A 191 -6.03 -6.95 -12.91
CA GLY A 191 -7.06 -7.97 -12.72
C GLY A 191 -7.57 -8.03 -11.29
N GLY A 192 -8.66 -8.76 -11.06
CA GLY A 192 -9.32 -8.85 -9.75
C GLY A 192 -10.36 -7.75 -9.53
N HIS A 193 -10.71 -7.51 -8.26
CA HIS A 193 -11.75 -6.56 -7.87
C HIS A 193 -11.22 -5.56 -6.84
N VAL A 194 -11.34 -4.26 -7.12
CA VAL A 194 -10.92 -3.20 -6.20
C VAL A 194 -12.11 -2.34 -5.83
N TRP A 195 -12.33 -2.16 -4.53
CA TRP A 195 -13.25 -1.18 -4.00
C TRP A 195 -12.45 0.02 -3.48
N VAL A 196 -12.82 1.23 -3.89
CA VAL A 196 -12.07 2.47 -3.60
C VAL A 196 -13.01 3.48 -2.99
N CYS A 197 -12.65 4.07 -1.85
CA CYS A 197 -13.43 5.11 -1.17
C CYS A 197 -12.52 6.21 -0.63
N ASP A 198 -13.13 7.28 -0.12
CA ASP A 198 -12.43 8.47 0.39
C ASP A 198 -11.54 9.10 -0.69
N ASP A 199 -10.38 9.63 -0.30
CA ASP A 199 -9.44 10.29 -1.20
C ASP A 199 -8.46 9.30 -1.86
N ALA A 200 -8.80 8.00 -1.85
CA ALA A 200 -7.97 6.95 -2.41
C ALA A 200 -7.94 7.00 -3.94
N VAL A 201 -6.81 6.58 -4.52
CA VAL A 201 -6.53 6.73 -5.95
C VAL A 201 -6.08 5.42 -6.58
N VAL A 202 -6.63 5.14 -7.76
CA VAL A 202 -6.10 4.14 -8.68
C VAL A 202 -5.41 4.85 -9.84
N GLY A 203 -4.14 4.54 -10.09
CA GLY A 203 -3.37 5.12 -11.19
C GLY A 203 -3.87 4.63 -12.55
N ALA A 204 -3.94 3.33 -12.75
CA ALA A 204 -4.44 2.77 -14.01
C ALA A 204 -5.20 1.45 -13.82
N VAL A 205 -6.18 1.22 -14.69
CA VAL A 205 -6.86 -0.07 -14.85
C VAL A 205 -6.60 -0.57 -16.27
N THR A 206 -5.97 -1.73 -16.40
CA THR A 206 -5.77 -2.40 -17.69
C THR A 206 -6.72 -3.58 -17.90
N ASP A 207 -7.14 -4.23 -16.80
CA ASP A 207 -8.17 -5.27 -16.76
C ASP A 207 -8.67 -5.42 -15.31
N GLY A 208 -9.70 -6.24 -15.07
CA GLY A 208 -10.35 -6.40 -13.78
C GLY A 208 -11.54 -5.47 -13.57
N THR A 209 -11.97 -5.33 -12.31
CA THR A 209 -13.10 -4.49 -11.92
C THR A 209 -12.68 -3.50 -10.85
N VAL A 210 -13.01 -2.22 -11.03
CA VAL A 210 -12.80 -1.17 -10.02
C VAL A 210 -14.13 -0.48 -9.73
N ALA A 211 -14.52 -0.45 -8.47
CA ALA A 211 -15.67 0.31 -7.98
C ALA A 211 -15.17 1.52 -7.20
N LEU A 212 -15.46 2.71 -7.72
CA LEU A 212 -15.12 4.01 -7.15
C LEU A 212 -16.33 4.54 -6.38
N GLY A 213 -16.16 4.71 -5.07
CA GLY A 213 -17.09 5.37 -4.17
C GLY A 213 -16.80 6.86 -4.02
N GLU A 214 -17.41 7.50 -3.02
CA GLU A 214 -17.30 8.95 -2.79
C GLU A 214 -15.85 9.44 -2.73
N ARG A 215 -15.59 10.58 -3.40
CA ARG A 215 -14.30 11.31 -3.46
C ARG A 215 -13.11 10.54 -4.06
N SER A 216 -13.30 9.27 -4.43
CA SER A 216 -12.24 8.44 -4.97
C SER A 216 -11.89 8.79 -6.42
N ARG A 217 -10.69 8.40 -6.85
CA ARG A 217 -10.16 8.81 -8.16
C ARG A 217 -9.55 7.66 -8.95
N LEU A 218 -9.76 7.71 -10.26
CA LEU A 218 -9.04 6.87 -11.23
C LEU A 218 -8.35 7.78 -12.25
N VAL A 219 -7.04 7.61 -12.45
CA VAL A 219 -6.33 8.43 -13.43
C VAL A 219 -6.56 7.91 -14.86
N HIS A 220 -6.35 6.61 -15.11
CA HIS A 220 -6.52 6.03 -16.45
C HIS A 220 -7.31 4.72 -16.48
N ALA A 221 -8.46 4.70 -17.15
CA ALA A 221 -9.14 3.48 -17.57
C ALA A 221 -8.68 3.08 -18.98
N ARG A 222 -7.88 2.02 -19.08
CA ARG A 222 -7.36 1.49 -20.37
C ARG A 222 -8.03 0.19 -20.79
N GLY A 223 -8.72 -0.47 -19.86
CA GLY A 223 -9.43 -1.73 -20.04
C GLY A 223 -10.23 -2.07 -18.77
N GLY A 224 -10.75 -3.29 -18.70
CA GLY A 224 -11.55 -3.76 -17.57
C GLY A 224 -12.93 -3.10 -17.46
N HIS A 225 -13.52 -3.20 -16.27
CA HIS A 225 -14.82 -2.64 -15.91
C HIS A 225 -14.68 -1.65 -14.75
N VAL A 226 -15.22 -0.45 -14.89
CA VAL A 226 -15.19 0.57 -13.83
C VAL A 226 -16.60 1.01 -13.51
N GLU A 227 -16.96 0.97 -12.23
CA GLU A 227 -18.19 1.56 -11.71
C GLU A 227 -17.82 2.80 -10.91
N ALA A 228 -18.35 3.95 -11.26
CA ALA A 228 -18.06 5.22 -10.62
C ALA A 228 -19.34 5.85 -10.08
N GLY A 229 -19.43 5.94 -8.75
CA GLY A 229 -20.54 6.58 -8.05
C GLY A 229 -20.07 7.71 -7.13
N GLY A 230 -21.04 8.42 -6.56
CA GLY A 230 -20.80 9.63 -5.77
C GLY A 230 -19.97 10.67 -6.53
N THR A 231 -19.22 11.50 -5.82
CA THR A 231 -18.38 12.54 -6.43
C THR A 231 -17.03 12.02 -6.95
N SER A 232 -16.98 10.78 -7.43
CA SER A 232 -15.74 10.19 -7.95
C SER A 232 -15.30 10.82 -9.27
N LEU A 233 -13.99 10.80 -9.53
CA LEU A 233 -13.40 11.40 -10.72
C LEU A 233 -12.56 10.39 -11.48
N ILE A 234 -12.83 10.27 -12.78
CA ILE A 234 -12.00 9.57 -13.74
C ILE A 234 -11.34 10.61 -14.64
N THR A 235 -10.00 10.64 -14.71
CA THR A 235 -9.31 11.61 -15.57
C THR A 235 -9.41 11.22 -17.04
N GLU A 236 -9.09 9.97 -17.40
CA GLU A 236 -9.10 9.54 -18.80
C GLU A 236 -9.64 8.12 -18.98
N VAL A 237 -10.49 7.93 -19.99
CA VAL A 237 -10.93 6.63 -20.49
C VAL A 237 -10.45 6.45 -21.92
N SER A 238 -9.63 5.41 -22.14
CA SER A 238 -9.11 5.02 -23.45
C SER A 238 -9.53 3.61 -23.88
N GLY A 239 -10.08 2.82 -22.95
CA GLY A 239 -10.58 1.48 -23.22
C GLY A 239 -11.35 0.91 -22.03
N GLY A 240 -11.97 -0.26 -22.24
CA GLY A 240 -12.82 -0.91 -21.22
C GLY A 240 -14.26 -0.41 -21.23
N ILE A 241 -14.98 -0.75 -20.16
CA ILE A 241 -16.37 -0.35 -19.91
C ILE A 241 -16.40 0.47 -18.62
N VAL A 242 -17.03 1.65 -18.67
CA VAL A 242 -17.17 2.52 -17.50
C VAL A 242 -18.65 2.87 -17.31
N HIS A 243 -19.16 2.68 -16.10
CA HIS A 243 -20.49 3.13 -15.68
C HIS A 243 -20.35 4.30 -14.71
N LEU A 244 -20.99 5.42 -15.02
CA LEU A 244 -21.01 6.63 -14.21
C LEU A 244 -22.42 6.89 -13.69
N GLN A 245 -22.50 7.14 -12.39
CA GLN A 245 -23.73 7.49 -11.70
C GLN A 245 -23.49 8.57 -10.63
N SER A 246 -24.58 9.14 -10.11
CA SER A 246 -24.59 9.96 -8.88
C SER A 246 -23.53 11.07 -8.85
N GLU A 247 -23.55 12.00 -9.82
CA GLU A 247 -22.63 13.15 -9.93
C GLU A 247 -21.14 12.81 -10.19
N SER A 248 -20.81 11.55 -10.47
CA SER A 248 -19.46 11.18 -10.89
C SER A 248 -19.09 11.80 -12.24
N ARG A 249 -17.79 11.93 -12.50
CA ARG A 249 -17.27 12.68 -13.64
C ARG A 249 -16.13 11.98 -14.36
N ILE A 250 -16.18 11.95 -15.69
CA ILE A 250 -15.02 11.71 -16.55
C ILE A 250 -14.57 13.03 -17.17
N GLN A 251 -13.27 13.32 -17.13
CA GLN A 251 -12.71 14.49 -17.82
C GLN A 251 -12.50 14.23 -19.32
N MET A 252 -11.99 13.06 -19.70
CA MET A 252 -11.71 12.76 -21.11
C MET A 252 -12.04 11.32 -21.49
N VAL A 253 -12.75 11.14 -22.61
CA VAL A 253 -13.00 9.85 -23.26
C VAL A 253 -12.38 9.88 -24.65
N ILE A 254 -11.39 9.03 -24.88
CA ILE A 254 -10.73 8.84 -26.18
C ILE A 254 -11.00 7.45 -26.78
N GLY A 255 -11.60 6.54 -26.01
CA GLY A 255 -11.94 5.18 -26.42
C GLY A 255 -12.76 4.44 -25.37
N GLY A 256 -13.11 3.18 -25.66
CA GLY A 256 -13.93 2.34 -24.79
C GLY A 256 -15.44 2.63 -24.87
N THR A 257 -16.17 2.11 -23.88
CA THR A 257 -17.61 2.31 -23.74
C THR A 257 -17.91 2.95 -22.39
N VAL A 258 -18.68 4.04 -22.40
CA VAL A 258 -19.12 4.75 -21.20
C VAL A 258 -20.64 4.70 -21.14
N ARG A 259 -21.21 4.40 -19.97
CA ARG A 259 -22.63 4.61 -19.66
C ARG A 259 -22.72 5.68 -18.59
N ALA A 260 -23.33 6.80 -18.91
CA ALA A 260 -23.49 7.94 -18.01
C ALA A 260 -24.98 8.12 -17.71
N TYR A 261 -25.33 8.06 -16.42
CA TYR A 261 -26.69 8.24 -15.92
C TYR A 261 -26.70 9.01 -14.59
N GLU A 262 -27.88 9.32 -14.08
CA GLU A 262 -28.11 9.95 -12.76
C GLU A 262 -27.26 11.21 -12.51
N GLY A 263 -27.31 12.16 -13.45
CA GLY A 263 -26.62 13.44 -13.31
C GLY A 263 -25.09 13.38 -13.42
N SER A 264 -24.53 12.24 -13.83
CA SER A 264 -23.09 12.14 -14.11
C SER A 264 -22.66 12.99 -15.32
N THR A 265 -21.35 13.26 -15.40
CA THR A 265 -20.78 14.17 -16.40
C THR A 265 -19.63 13.53 -17.17
N VAL A 266 -19.65 13.68 -18.50
CA VAL A 266 -18.51 13.45 -19.40
C VAL A 266 -18.12 14.78 -20.02
N ASP A 267 -16.97 15.33 -19.60
CA ASP A 267 -16.59 16.69 -20.01
C ASP A 267 -16.16 16.76 -21.47
N GLU A 268 -15.42 15.77 -21.97
CA GLU A 268 -14.90 15.75 -23.34
C GLU A 268 -14.84 14.32 -23.87
N ALA A 269 -15.68 14.00 -24.85
CA ALA A 269 -15.59 12.77 -25.61
C ALA A 269 -15.05 13.04 -27.03
N THR A 270 -13.86 12.53 -27.34
CA THR A 270 -13.25 12.62 -28.68
C THR A 270 -13.15 11.25 -29.38
N GLY A 271 -13.52 10.18 -28.68
CA GLY A 271 -13.59 8.82 -29.21
C GLY A 271 -14.52 7.95 -28.36
N GLY A 272 -14.59 6.66 -28.69
CA GLY A 272 -15.39 5.68 -27.96
C GLY A 272 -16.91 5.80 -28.19
N VAL A 273 -17.65 5.05 -27.39
CA VAL A 273 -19.12 4.99 -27.41
C VAL A 273 -19.66 5.43 -26.06
N ILE A 274 -20.55 6.41 -26.04
CA ILE A 274 -21.16 6.96 -24.84
C ILE A 274 -22.66 6.68 -24.91
N HIS A 275 -23.19 5.99 -23.91
CA HIS A 275 -24.63 5.88 -23.67
C HIS A 275 -24.97 6.88 -22.57
N ALA A 276 -25.85 7.83 -22.87
CA ALA A 276 -26.25 8.87 -21.93
C ALA A 276 -27.75 8.83 -21.68
N GLU A 277 -28.14 8.88 -20.41
CA GLU A 277 -29.53 8.85 -19.95
C GLU A 277 -29.70 9.59 -18.61
N ASP A 278 -30.94 9.72 -18.14
CA ASP A 278 -31.30 10.12 -16.76
C ASP A 278 -30.51 11.32 -16.18
N GLY A 279 -30.50 12.43 -16.91
CA GLY A 279 -29.88 13.69 -16.46
C GLY A 279 -28.40 13.81 -16.77
N ALA A 280 -27.80 12.85 -17.47
CA ALA A 280 -26.38 12.91 -17.82
C ALA A 280 -26.03 14.15 -18.67
N THR A 281 -24.82 14.66 -18.45
CA THR A 281 -24.25 15.77 -19.23
C THR A 281 -23.03 15.29 -20.01
N VAL A 282 -23.01 15.54 -21.32
CA VAL A 282 -21.95 15.08 -22.22
C VAL A 282 -21.54 16.20 -23.17
N THR A 283 -20.26 16.49 -23.29
CA THR A 283 -19.72 17.23 -24.45
C THR A 283 -18.99 16.25 -25.36
N ALA A 284 -19.43 16.17 -26.62
CA ALA A 284 -18.88 15.23 -27.58
C ALA A 284 -18.35 15.95 -28.82
N TYR A 285 -17.21 15.48 -29.31
CA TYR A 285 -16.51 15.98 -30.48
C TYR A 285 -16.47 14.91 -31.58
N ARG A 286 -16.03 15.32 -32.77
CA ARG A 286 -15.76 14.41 -33.88
C ARG A 286 -14.90 13.23 -33.44
N GLY A 287 -15.40 12.02 -33.69
CA GLY A 287 -14.74 10.76 -33.34
C GLY A 287 -15.50 9.98 -32.27
N ALA A 288 -16.28 10.66 -31.43
CA ALA A 288 -17.17 10.02 -30.47
C ALA A 288 -18.50 9.60 -31.11
N THR A 289 -19.09 8.51 -30.59
CA THR A 289 -20.47 8.11 -30.85
C THR A 289 -21.29 8.24 -29.56
N VAL A 290 -22.41 8.96 -29.60
CA VAL A 290 -23.28 9.18 -28.44
C VAL A 290 -24.66 8.60 -28.73
N HIS A 291 -25.07 7.62 -27.92
CA HIS A 291 -26.42 7.10 -27.87
C HIS A 291 -27.19 7.83 -26.77
N LEU A 292 -28.29 8.48 -27.14
CA LEU A 292 -29.17 9.18 -26.23
C LEU A 292 -30.38 8.31 -25.94
N HIS A 293 -30.53 7.90 -24.69
CA HIS A 293 -31.70 7.18 -24.21
C HIS A 293 -32.58 8.15 -23.42
N GLY A 294 -33.78 8.42 -23.94
CA GLY A 294 -34.72 9.39 -23.37
C GLY A 294 -34.42 10.86 -23.72
N THR A 295 -35.14 11.78 -23.06
CA THR A 295 -35.12 13.21 -23.38
C THR A 295 -34.41 14.08 -22.35
N GLN A 296 -33.90 13.48 -21.27
CA GLN A 296 -33.25 14.20 -20.16
C GLN A 296 -31.73 14.09 -20.24
N VAL A 297 -31.14 14.42 -21.38
CA VAL A 297 -29.67 14.43 -21.55
C VAL A 297 -29.23 15.80 -22.03
N ASN A 298 -28.21 16.35 -21.38
CA ASN A 298 -27.58 17.61 -21.79
C ASN A 298 -26.38 17.29 -22.69
N LEU A 299 -26.61 17.19 -23.99
CA LEU A 299 -25.56 16.97 -24.98
C LEU A 299 -25.10 18.30 -25.61
N THR A 300 -23.80 18.57 -25.54
CA THR A 300 -23.13 19.57 -26.37
C THR A 300 -22.38 18.85 -27.50
N ASP A 301 -22.86 18.99 -28.73
CA ASP A 301 -22.31 18.31 -29.91
C ASP A 301 -21.42 19.25 -30.75
N HIS A 302 -20.16 18.83 -30.96
CA HIS A 302 -19.16 19.47 -31.81
C HIS A 302 -18.76 18.61 -33.02
N GLY A 303 -19.72 17.87 -33.58
CA GLY A 303 -19.55 17.02 -34.77
C GLY A 303 -19.35 15.55 -34.45
N ALA A 304 -19.85 15.08 -33.30
CA ALA A 304 -19.94 13.68 -32.94
C ALA A 304 -21.00 12.95 -33.78
N THR A 305 -20.98 11.62 -33.73
CA THR A 305 -22.10 10.82 -34.26
C THR A 305 -23.15 10.67 -33.16
N VAL A 306 -24.33 11.25 -33.34
CA VAL A 306 -25.41 11.21 -32.34
C VAL A 306 -26.52 10.30 -32.82
N ILE A 307 -26.90 9.33 -31.99
CA ILE A 307 -27.95 8.35 -32.24
C ILE A 307 -29.02 8.52 -31.16
N GLN A 308 -30.24 8.83 -31.57
CA GLN A 308 -31.38 8.85 -30.66
C GLN A 308 -31.98 7.45 -30.61
N GLU A 309 -31.96 6.83 -29.44
CA GLU A 309 -32.59 5.53 -29.21
C GLU A 309 -34.05 5.77 -28.78
N THR A 310 -34.99 5.09 -29.45
CA THR A 310 -36.45 5.24 -29.27
C THR A 310 -37.05 4.16 -28.39
#